data_AF-A0A0R2C579-F1
#
_entry.id   AF-A0A0R2C579-F1
#
_cell.length_a   1.000
_cell.length_b   1.000
_cell.length_c   1.000
_cell.angle_alpha   90.00
_cell.angle_beta   90.00
_cell.angle_gamma   90.00
#
_symmetry.space_group_name_H-M   'P 1'
#
loop_
_entity.id
_entity.type
_entity.pdbx_description
1 polymer ?
#
loop_
_entity_poly.entity_id
_entity_poly.type
_entity_poly.pdbx_seq_one_letter_code
_entity_poly.pdbx_strand_id
1 'polypeptide(L)'
;MLFPAITFLMIFASASYLQILWYQQRMSSYQSQLDHNQAVILRNIAIANSIKKNQIMKFAQQKVEFQGTKYRITLENGRQITLNSPLNLSE
;
A
#
# COMPACT_ATOMS: atom_id res chain seq x y z
N MET A 1 46.41 -7.50 19.69
CA MET A 1 45.00 -7.95 19.91
C MET A 1 43.95 -6.97 19.40
N LEU A 2 44.30 -5.76 18.93
CA LEU A 2 43.34 -4.75 18.46
C LEU A 2 42.69 -5.07 17.09
N PHE A 3 43.46 -5.59 16.15
CA PHE A 3 42.97 -6.01 14.83
C PHE A 3 41.80 -6.99 14.85
N PRO A 4 41.86 -8.14 15.57
CA PRO A 4 40.75 -9.08 15.61
C PRO A 4 39.51 -8.53 16.30
N ALA A 5 39.67 -7.61 17.26
CA ALA A 5 38.54 -6.94 17.91
C ALA A 5 37.81 -5.99 16.93
N ILE A 6 38.55 -5.23 16.12
CA ILE A 6 37.99 -4.31 15.12
C ILE A 6 37.26 -5.08 14.01
N THR A 7 37.85 -6.16 13.49
CA THR A 7 37.18 -6.97 12.46
C THR A 7 35.92 -7.64 13.00
N PHE A 8 35.94 -8.13 14.24
CA PHE A 8 34.74 -8.68 14.89
C PHE A 8 33.64 -7.62 15.03
N LEU A 9 33.99 -6.40 15.45
CA LEU A 9 33.05 -5.29 15.60
C LEU A 9 32.44 -4.89 14.25
N MET A 10 33.24 -4.86 13.17
CA MET A 10 32.76 -4.60 11.81
C MET A 10 31.77 -5.67 11.33
N ILE A 11 32.07 -6.94 11.55
CA ILE A 11 31.16 -8.04 11.18
C ILE A 11 29.83 -7.94 11.94
N PHE A 12 29.89 -7.67 13.25
CA PHE A 12 28.68 -7.49 14.08
C PHE A 12 27.87 -6.27 13.65
N ALA A 13 28.53 -5.15 13.35
CA ALA A 13 27.86 -3.95 12.87
C ALA A 13 27.16 -4.20 11.52
N SER A 14 27.84 -4.86 10.58
CA SER A 14 27.26 -5.22 9.28
C SER A 14 26.08 -6.18 9.40
N ALA A 15 26.19 -7.22 10.24
CA ALA A 15 25.11 -8.18 10.46
C ALA A 15 23.87 -7.51 11.09
N SER A 16 24.08 -6.65 12.08
CA SER A 16 23.01 -5.88 12.73
C SER A 16 22.34 -4.93 11.75
N TYR A 17 23.12 -4.24 10.90
CA TYR A 17 22.59 -3.36 9.86
C TYR A 17 21.72 -4.11 8.84
N LEU A 18 22.17 -5.29 8.39
CA LEU A 18 21.38 -6.14 7.49
C LEU A 18 20.05 -6.56 8.11
N GLN A 19 20.02 -6.91 9.40
CA GLN A 19 18.77 -7.28 10.09
C GLN A 19 17.79 -6.11 10.13
N ILE A 20 18.26 -4.89 10.40
CA ILE A 20 17.43 -3.68 10.42
C ILE A 20 16.83 -3.42 9.04
N LEU A 21 17.65 -3.51 7.97
CA LEU A 21 17.16 -3.33 6.61
C LEU A 21 16.10 -4.37 6.23
N TRP A 22 16.32 -5.64 6.58
CA TRP A 22 15.34 -6.69 6.36
C TRP A 22 14.02 -6.43 7.08
N TYR A 23 14.08 -5.97 8.32
CA TYR A 23 12.89 -5.63 9.10
C TYR A 23 12.13 -4.45 8.47
N GLN A 24 12.83 -3.38 8.10
CA GLN A 24 12.24 -2.22 7.42
C GLN A 24 11.56 -2.61 6.10
N GLN A 25 12.21 -3.44 5.30
CA GLN A 25 11.67 -3.94 4.04
C GLN A 25 10.39 -4.76 4.26
N ARG A 26 10.41 -5.63 5.27
CA ARG A 26 9.26 -6.46 5.63
C ARG A 26 8.08 -5.59 6.11
N MET A 27 8.35 -4.58 6.93
CA MET A 27 7.34 -3.65 7.42
C MET A 27 6.73 -2.84 6.27
N SER A 28 7.55 -2.34 5.35
CA SER A 28 7.10 -1.64 4.14
C SER A 28 6.20 -2.54 3.27
N SER A 29 6.57 -3.82 3.14
CA SER A 29 5.77 -4.81 2.39
C SER A 29 4.41 -5.04 3.06
N TYR A 30 4.36 -5.19 4.39
CA TYR A 30 3.10 -5.31 5.13
C TYR A 30 2.22 -4.06 4.99
N GLN A 31 2.80 -2.87 5.09
CA GLN A 31 2.04 -1.63 4.91
C GLN A 31 1.47 -1.54 3.49
N SER A 32 2.24 -1.93 2.48
CA SER A 32 1.77 -1.96 1.09
C SER A 32 0.59 -2.93 0.89
N GLN A 33 0.62 -4.08 1.56
CA GLN A 33 -0.51 -5.03 1.53
C GLN A 33 -1.75 -4.49 2.24
N LEU A 34 -1.59 -3.84 3.39
CA LEU A 34 -2.70 -3.20 4.11
C LEU A 34 -3.35 -2.10 3.26
N ASP A 35 -2.54 -1.22 2.68
CA ASP A 35 -3.01 -0.14 1.80
C ASP A 35 -3.76 -0.71 0.58
N HIS A 36 -3.25 -1.79 -0.02
CA HIS A 36 -3.91 -2.46 -1.14
C HIS A 36 -5.26 -3.09 -0.72
N ASN A 37 -5.29 -3.82 0.39
CA ASN A 37 -6.51 -4.44 0.90
C ASN A 37 -7.57 -3.40 1.25
N GLN A 38 -7.16 -2.28 1.86
CA GLN A 38 -8.04 -1.15 2.14
C GLN A 38 -8.61 -0.56 0.85
N ALA A 39 -7.80 -0.38 -0.19
CA ALA A 39 -8.27 0.09 -1.48
C ALA A 39 -9.28 -0.86 -2.13
N VAL A 40 -9.08 -2.18 -2.00
CA VAL A 40 -10.03 -3.19 -2.47
C VAL A 40 -11.37 -3.11 -1.72
N ILE A 41 -11.33 -2.95 -0.40
CA ILE A 41 -12.55 -2.78 0.42
C ILE A 41 -13.30 -1.52 -0.01
N LEU A 42 -12.61 -0.38 -0.12
CA LEU A 42 -13.20 0.88 -0.55
C LEU A 42 -13.80 0.80 -1.96
N ARG A 43 -13.13 0.11 -2.88
CA ARG A 43 -13.67 -0.19 -4.21
C ARG A 43 -14.96 -1.00 -4.13
N ASN A 44 -14.99 -2.05 -3.31
CA ASN A 44 -16.17 -2.90 -3.16
C ASN A 44 -17.35 -2.13 -2.54
N ILE A 45 -17.08 -1.24 -1.57
CA ILE A 45 -18.09 -0.33 -1.02
C ILE A 45 -18.60 0.62 -2.10
N ALA A 46 -17.72 1.19 -2.91
CA ALA A 46 -18.09 2.04 -4.04
C ALA A 46 -18.98 1.31 -5.06
N ILE A 47 -18.64 0.07 -5.40
CA ILE A 47 -19.46 -0.79 -6.26
C ILE A 47 -20.84 -1.04 -5.64
N ALA A 48 -20.90 -1.38 -4.35
CA ALA A 48 -22.16 -1.61 -3.64
C ALA A 48 -23.04 -0.36 -3.58
N ASN A 49 -22.43 0.84 -3.59
CA ASN A 49 -23.14 2.12 -3.64
C ASN A 49 -23.42 2.61 -5.07
N SER A 50 -23.09 1.81 -6.10
CA SER A 50 -23.34 2.13 -7.51
C SER A 50 -22.88 3.53 -7.93
N ILE A 51 -21.68 3.95 -7.51
CA ILE A 51 -21.17 5.26 -7.91
C ILE A 51 -21.02 5.38 -9.44
N LYS A 52 -21.53 6.48 -9.98
CA LYS A 52 -21.52 6.77 -11.40
C LYS A 52 -20.14 7.24 -11.87
N LYS A 53 -19.93 7.22 -13.19
CA LYS A 53 -18.69 7.72 -13.80
C LYS A 53 -18.42 9.17 -13.38
N ASN A 54 -17.18 9.45 -13.02
CA ASN A 54 -16.67 10.71 -12.47
C ASN A 54 -17.30 11.13 -11.12
N GLN A 55 -18.05 10.23 -10.47
CA GLN A 55 -18.55 10.48 -9.13
C GLN A 55 -17.48 10.12 -8.08
N ILE A 56 -17.40 10.96 -7.05
CA ILE A 56 -16.49 10.78 -5.92
C ILE A 56 -17.31 10.36 -4.70
N MET A 57 -17.04 9.16 -4.19
CA MET A 57 -17.46 8.73 -2.86
C MET A 57 -16.41 9.17 -1.84
N LYS A 58 -16.83 9.81 -0.75
CA LYS A 58 -15.97 10.10 0.39
C LYS A 58 -16.31 9.14 1.52
N PHE A 59 -15.30 8.55 2.14
CA PHE A 59 -15.44 7.69 3.30
C PHE A 59 -14.43 8.13 4.35
N ALA A 60 -14.89 8.78 5.42
CA ALA A 60 -14.03 9.49 6.37
C ALA A 60 -13.02 10.43 5.65
N GLN A 61 -11.72 10.21 5.80
CA GLN A 61 -10.65 10.97 5.13
C GLN A 61 -10.27 10.42 3.74
N GLN A 62 -10.87 9.29 3.33
CA GLN A 62 -10.54 8.57 2.10
C GLN A 62 -11.53 8.94 0.98
N LYS A 63 -11.10 8.78 -0.27
CA LYS A 63 -11.92 9.11 -1.46
C LYS A 63 -11.84 8.00 -2.49
N VAL A 64 -12.94 7.72 -3.17
CA VAL A 64 -13.00 6.79 -4.30
C VAL A 64 -13.67 7.49 -5.47
N GLU A 65 -12.98 7.54 -6.61
CA GLU A 65 -13.46 8.12 -7.85
C GLU A 65 -13.63 6.99 -8.88
N PHE A 66 -14.80 6.87 -9.50
CA PHE A 66 -15.01 5.90 -10.57
C PHE A 66 -14.75 6.53 -11.95
N GLN A 67 -13.81 5.97 -12.70
CA GLN A 67 -13.38 6.47 -14.01
C GLN A 67 -13.92 5.64 -15.18
N GLY A 68 -15.04 4.94 -14.98
CA GLY A 68 -15.71 4.12 -15.99
C GLY A 68 -15.22 2.68 -16.04
N THR A 69 -13.91 2.43 -16.10
CA THR A 69 -13.35 1.05 -16.09
C THR A 69 -12.47 0.79 -14.88
N LYS A 70 -12.11 1.84 -14.14
CA LYS A 70 -11.19 1.81 -13.01
C LYS A 70 -11.73 2.65 -11.86
N TYR A 71 -11.37 2.27 -10.65
CA TYR A 71 -11.58 3.04 -9.44
C TYR A 71 -10.25 3.63 -9.02
N ARG A 72 -10.20 4.95 -8.82
CA ARG A 72 -9.07 5.65 -8.21
C ARG A 72 -9.39 5.86 -6.74
N ILE A 73 -8.62 5.22 -5.87
CA ILE A 73 -8.76 5.30 -4.43
C ILE A 73 -7.66 6.19 -3.87
N THR A 74 -8.03 7.22 -3.13
CA THR A 74 -7.12 8.06 -2.34
C THR A 74 -7.26 7.66 -0.89
N LEU A 75 -6.20 7.10 -0.32
CA LEU A 75 -6.11 6.70 1.07
C LEU A 75 -5.87 7.92 1.97
N GLU A 76 -6.01 7.73 3.28
CA GLU A 76 -5.82 8.79 4.30
C GLU A 76 -4.39 9.35 4.31
N ASN A 77 -3.40 8.49 4.05
CA ASN A 77 -2.00 8.89 3.91
C ASN A 77 -1.69 9.63 2.59
N GLY A 78 -2.72 9.96 1.78
CA GLY A 78 -2.59 10.63 0.49
C GLY A 78 -2.14 9.72 -0.66
N ARG A 79 -1.80 8.45 -0.41
CA ARG A 79 -1.45 7.51 -1.49
C ARG A 79 -2.65 7.26 -2.37
N GLN A 80 -2.40 7.21 -3.68
CA GLN A 80 -3.39 6.88 -4.67
C GLN A 80 -3.15 5.48 -5.23
N ILE A 81 -4.20 4.66 -5.22
CA ILE A 81 -4.19 3.30 -5.76
C ILE A 81 -5.29 3.23 -6.82
N THR A 82 -4.92 2.82 -8.03
CA THR A 82 -5.89 2.59 -9.11
C THR A 82 -6.17 1.09 -9.21
N LEU A 83 -7.42 0.70 -9.07
CA LEU A 83 -7.88 -0.68 -9.20
C LEU A 83 -8.85 -0.80 -10.37
N ASN A 84 -8.74 -1.88 -11.14
CA ASN A 84 -9.74 -2.17 -12.18
C ASN A 84 -11.09 -2.51 -11.55
N SER A 85 -12.16 -2.18 -12.27
CA SER A 85 -13.49 -2.69 -11.94
C SER A 85 -13.48 -4.22 -12.07
N PRO A 86 -13.90 -4.98 -11.04
CA PRO A 86 -14.09 -6.42 -11.16
C PRO A 86 -15.34 -6.76 -11.99
N LEU A 87 -16.26 -5.80 -12.15
CA LEU A 87 -17.38 -5.90 -13.07
C LEU A 87 -16.86 -5.55 -14.46
N ASN A 88 -16.75 -6.54 -15.34
CA ASN A 88 -16.71 -6.31 -16.78
C ASN A 88 -18.02 -5.62 -17.15
N LEU A 89 -18.01 -4.29 -17.22
CA LEU A 89 -19.09 -3.52 -17.83
C LEU A 89 -18.91 -3.66 -19.35
N SER A 90 -19.21 -4.87 -19.83
CA SER A 90 -19.46 -5.16 -21.24
C SER A 90 -20.93 -4.83 -21.48
N GLU A 91 -21.22 -3.57 -21.76
CA GLU A 91 -22.43 -3.14 -22.47
C GLU A 91 -22.02 -2.36 -23.71
#